data_AF-A0A6N7HK24-F1
#
_entry.id   AF-A0A6N7HK24-F1
#
_cell.length_a   1.000
_cell.length_b   1.000
_cell.length_c   1.000
_cell.angle_alpha   90.00
_cell.angle_beta   90.00
_cell.angle_gamma   90.00
#
_symmetry.space_group_name_H-M   'P 1'
#
loop_
_entity.id
_entity.type
_entity.pdbx_description
1 polymer ?
#
loop_
_entity_poly.entity_id
_entity_poly.type
_entity_poly.pdbx_seq_one_letter_code
_entity_poly.pdbx_strand_id
1 'polypeptide(L)'
;MSEITGAASAGGIRVEVYPGGALSSLALDRRAMAQGSRALAAGILAAVDQATAVANQRTKAALREALDGLGEDELTLLGLNQDMAATERAETTTPDSWRA
;
A
#
# COMPACT_ATOMS: atom_id res chain seq x y z
N MET A 1 -7.34 17.44 -2.18
CA MET A 1 -7.64 16.03 -1.89
C MET A 1 -6.30 15.32 -2.00
N SER A 2 -5.74 14.84 -0.89
CA SER A 2 -4.44 14.16 -0.92
C SER A 2 -4.57 12.87 -1.73
N GLU A 3 -3.64 12.59 -2.65
CA GLU A 3 -3.67 11.35 -3.42
C GLU A 3 -3.51 10.14 -2.49
N ILE A 4 -4.39 9.15 -2.62
CA ILE A 4 -4.26 7.89 -1.86
C ILE A 4 -3.13 7.09 -2.50
N THR A 5 -2.07 6.82 -1.74
CA THR A 5 -0.99 5.94 -2.16
C THR A 5 -0.75 4.85 -1.12
N GLY A 6 -0.11 3.78 -1.56
CA GLY A 6 0.43 2.74 -0.70
C GLY A 6 1.92 2.63 -0.88
N ALA A 7 2.64 2.33 0.20
CA ALA A 7 4.08 2.26 0.21
C ALA A 7 4.56 0.97 0.87
N ALA A 8 5.70 0.47 0.40
CA ALA A 8 6.40 -0.65 1.01
C ALA A 8 7.91 -0.45 0.92
N SER A 9 8.63 -1.01 1.87
CA SER A 9 10.10 -1.01 1.84
C SER A 9 10.68 -2.29 2.42
N ALA A 10 11.62 -2.90 1.70
CA ALA A 10 12.34 -4.08 2.16
C ALA A 10 13.69 -4.19 1.45
N GLY A 11 14.74 -4.58 2.16
CA GLY A 11 16.03 -4.90 1.53
C GLY A 11 16.65 -3.78 0.68
N GLY A 12 16.40 -2.51 1.02
CA GLY A 12 16.90 -1.36 0.25
C GLY A 12 16.05 -0.97 -0.96
N ILE A 13 14.92 -1.63 -1.15
CA ILE A 13 13.89 -1.30 -2.14
C ILE A 13 12.81 -0.48 -1.42
N ARG A 14 12.40 0.64 -2.01
CA ARG A 14 11.25 1.43 -1.57
C ARG A 14 10.34 1.66 -2.76
N VAL A 15 9.07 1.34 -2.60
CA VAL A 15 8.03 1.43 -3.64
C VAL A 15 6.89 2.27 -3.10
N GLU A 16 6.34 3.12 -3.97
CA GLU A 16 5.05 3.77 -3.79
C GLU A 16 4.17 3.52 -5.01
N VAL A 17 2.89 3.21 -4.77
CA VAL A 17 1.90 2.95 -5.81
C VAL A 17 0.60 3.68 -5.53
N TYR A 18 -0.10 3.99 -6.61
CA TYR A 18 -1.51 4.33 -6.60
C TYR A 18 -2.39 3.08 -6.46
N PRO A 19 -3.69 3.24 -6.12
CA PRO A 19 -4.63 2.14 -6.07
C PRO A 19 -4.70 1.40 -7.41
N GLY A 20 -4.83 0.08 -7.37
CA GLY A 20 -4.73 -0.76 -8.56
C GLY A 20 -3.30 -1.08 -9.01
N GLY A 21 -2.27 -0.58 -8.31
CA GLY A 21 -0.88 -0.99 -8.48
C GLY A 21 -0.09 -0.17 -9.49
N ALA A 22 -0.61 0.98 -9.93
CA ALA A 22 0.14 1.89 -10.78
C ALA A 22 1.31 2.50 -9.99
N LEU A 23 2.54 2.32 -10.49
CA LEU A 23 3.74 2.79 -9.81
C LEU A 23 3.83 4.33 -9.80
N SER A 24 3.94 4.91 -8.60
CA SER A 24 4.20 6.34 -8.38
C SER A 24 5.70 6.59 -8.26
N SER A 25 6.39 5.78 -7.43
CA SER A 25 7.81 5.95 -7.14
C SER A 25 8.51 4.62 -6.87
N LEU A 26 9.77 4.52 -7.27
CA LEU A 26 10.67 3.41 -6.98
C LEU A 26 12.06 3.95 -6.65
N ALA A 27 12.57 3.62 -5.48
CA ALA A 27 13.94 3.91 -5.07
C ALA A 27 14.68 2.63 -4.69
N LEU A 28 15.91 2.51 -5.20
CA LEU A 28 16.81 1.38 -4.96
C LEU A 28 18.11 1.90 -4.35
N ASP A 29 18.51 1.35 -3.21
CA ASP A 29 19.81 1.65 -2.61
C ASP A 29 20.90 0.65 -3.03
N ARG A 30 22.14 0.91 -2.58
CA ARG A 30 23.28 0.02 -2.87
C ARG A 30 23.10 -1.41 -2.34
N ARG A 31 22.32 -1.62 -1.27
CA ARG A 31 22.05 -2.95 -0.71
C ARG A 31 21.12 -3.73 -1.63
N ALA A 32 20.09 -3.09 -2.18
CA ALA A 32 19.21 -3.71 -3.17
C ALA A 32 20.00 -4.13 -4.43
N MET A 33 20.88 -3.24 -4.91
CA MET A 33 21.71 -3.50 -6.08
C MET A 33 22.73 -4.65 -5.87
N ALA A 34 23.16 -4.89 -4.63
CA ALA A 34 24.10 -5.95 -4.29
C ALA A 34 23.48 -7.36 -4.27
N GLN A 35 22.15 -7.50 -4.33
CA GLN A 35 21.46 -8.80 -4.24
C GLN A 35 21.50 -9.61 -5.55
N GLY A 36 21.93 -9.00 -6.66
CA GLY A 36 21.89 -9.61 -7.99
C GLY A 36 20.51 -9.50 -8.65
N SER A 37 20.48 -9.57 -9.98
CA SER A 37 19.30 -9.20 -10.80
C SER A 37 18.04 -10.00 -10.47
N ARG A 38 18.15 -11.31 -10.25
CA ARG A 38 17.01 -12.18 -9.96
C ARG A 38 16.36 -11.87 -8.60
N ALA A 39 17.18 -11.70 -7.56
CA ALA A 39 16.70 -11.39 -6.22
C ALA A 39 16.11 -9.97 -6.16
N LEU A 40 16.76 -9.02 -6.84
CA LEU A 40 16.25 -7.65 -6.96
C LEU A 40 14.88 -7.61 -7.64
N ALA A 41 14.71 -8.30 -8.78
CA ALA A 41 13.42 -8.35 -9.47
C ALA A 41 12.31 -8.95 -8.59
N ALA A 42 12.60 -10.06 -7.90
CA ALA A 42 11.65 -10.67 -6.96
C ALA A 42 11.30 -9.73 -5.79
N GLY A 43 12.30 -9.02 -5.25
CA GLY A 43 12.09 -8.04 -4.18
C GLY A 43 11.25 -6.84 -4.62
N ILE A 44 11.44 -6.35 -5.85
CA ILE A 44 10.65 -5.24 -6.40
C ILE A 44 9.19 -5.67 -6.54
N LEU A 45 8.92 -6.84 -7.15
CA LEU A 45 7.56 -7.34 -7.31
C LEU A 45 6.86 -7.54 -5.97
N ALA A 46 7.55 -8.13 -4.99
CA ALA A 46 7.00 -8.30 -3.64
C ALA A 46 6.69 -6.95 -2.96
N ALA A 47 7.56 -5.95 -3.13
CA ALA A 47 7.32 -4.60 -2.60
C ALA A 47 6.13 -3.92 -3.30
N VAL A 48 5.98 -4.09 -4.62
CA VAL A 48 4.82 -3.58 -5.38
C VAL A 48 3.51 -4.25 -4.91
N ASP A 49 3.49 -5.57 -4.75
CA ASP A 49 2.30 -6.28 -4.27
C ASP A 49 1.90 -5.79 -2.88
N GLN A 50 2.87 -5.62 -1.98
CA GLN A 50 2.61 -5.10 -0.64
C GLN A 50 2.12 -3.65 -0.67
N ALA A 51 2.77 -2.77 -1.43
CA ALA A 51 2.35 -1.39 -1.57
C ALA A 51 0.94 -1.29 -2.18
N THR A 52 0.60 -2.16 -3.13
CA THR A 52 -0.71 -2.22 -3.78
C THR A 52 -1.79 -2.65 -2.79
N ALA A 53 -1.51 -3.66 -1.96
CA ALA A 53 -2.42 -4.07 -0.90
C ALA A 53 -2.71 -2.90 0.05
N VAL A 54 -1.68 -2.14 0.44
CA VAL A 54 -1.83 -0.94 1.29
C VAL A 54 -2.67 0.14 0.59
N ALA A 55 -2.38 0.47 -0.66
CA ALA A 55 -3.10 1.50 -1.42
C ALA A 55 -4.59 1.15 -1.57
N ASN A 56 -4.88 -0.11 -1.91
CA ASN A 56 -6.24 -0.61 -2.07
C ASN A 56 -6.99 -0.59 -0.75
N GLN A 57 -6.37 -0.96 0.37
CA GLN A 57 -7.02 -0.90 1.68
C GLN A 57 -7.35 0.54 2.09
N ARG A 58 -6.41 1.48 1.91
CA ARG A 58 -6.67 2.91 2.15
C ARG A 58 -7.79 3.44 1.28
N THR A 59 -7.87 3.00 0.03
CA THR A 59 -8.96 3.36 -0.89
C THR A 59 -10.30 2.82 -0.41
N LYS A 60 -10.35 1.56 0.04
CA LYS A 60 -11.58 0.98 0.61
C LYS A 60 -12.04 1.73 1.85
N ALA A 61 -11.11 2.14 2.72
CA ALA A 61 -11.43 2.93 3.90
C ALA A 61 -12.02 4.30 3.53
N ALA A 62 -11.38 5.03 2.60
CA ALA A 62 -11.87 6.31 2.12
C ALA A 62 -13.24 6.21 1.41
N LEU A 63 -13.46 5.14 0.64
CA LEU A 63 -14.76 4.88 0.01
C LEU A 63 -15.85 4.59 1.04
N ARG A 64 -15.54 3.84 2.10
CA ARG A 64 -16.48 3.57 3.18
C ARG A 64 -16.89 4.85 3.91
N GLU A 65 -15.94 5.73 4.21
CA GLU A 65 -16.21 7.03 4.83
C GLU A 65 -17.09 7.92 3.92
N ALA A 66 -16.85 7.90 2.60
CA ALA A 66 -17.62 8.66 1.64
C ALA A 66 -19.05 8.09 1.40
N LEU A 67 -19.24 6.80 1.61
CA LEU A 67 -20.52 6.09 1.45
C LEU A 67 -21.30 6.02 2.77
N ASP A 68 -21.45 7.17 3.44
CA ASP A 68 -22.23 7.27 4.67
C ASP A 68 -23.68 6.82 4.45
N GLY A 69 -24.22 6.04 5.40
CA GLY A 69 -25.58 5.50 5.36
C GLY A 69 -25.76 4.08 4.83
N LEU A 70 -24.70 3.40 4.38
CA LEU A 70 -24.75 1.96 4.07
C LEU A 70 -24.45 1.10 5.31
N GLY A 71 -25.18 0.00 5.47
CA GLY A 71 -24.93 -1.03 6.48
C GLY A 71 -23.76 -1.94 6.12
N GLU A 72 -23.28 -2.71 7.10
CA GLU A 72 -22.13 -3.62 6.92
C GLU A 72 -22.33 -4.67 5.82
N ASP A 73 -23.55 -5.16 5.65
CA ASP A 73 -23.87 -6.15 4.60
C ASP A 73 -23.73 -5.54 3.19
N GLU A 74 -24.12 -4.28 3.02
CA GLU A 74 -24.02 -3.56 1.74
C GLU A 74 -22.56 -3.21 1.43
N LEU A 75 -21.80 -2.79 2.44
CA LEU A 75 -20.35 -2.56 2.31
C LEU A 75 -19.60 -3.86 2.01
N THR A 76 -20.05 -5.00 2.55
CA THR A 76 -19.52 -6.33 2.24
C THR A 76 -19.77 -6.70 0.77
N LEU A 77 -20.98 -6.47 0.25
CA LEU A 77 -21.33 -6.73 -1.16
C LEU A 77 -20.49 -5.89 -2.12
N LEU A 78 -20.11 -4.67 -1.72
CA LEU A 78 -19.20 -3.80 -2.48
C LEU A 78 -17.71 -4.20 -2.35
N GLY A 79 -17.40 -5.25 -1.58
CA GLY A 79 -16.02 -5.70 -1.36
C GLY A 79 -15.20 -4.75 -0.47
N LEU A 80 -15.87 -3.88 0.29
CA LEU A 80 -15.27 -2.89 1.20
C LEU A 80 -15.06 -3.44 2.62
N ASN A 81 -14.92 -4.76 2.76
CA ASN A 81 -14.62 -5.39 4.05
C ASN A 81 -13.25 -4.97 4.58
N GLN A 82 -13.21 -4.70 5.88
CA GLN A 82 -11.97 -4.40 6.57
C GLN A 82 -11.12 -5.66 6.71
N ASP A 83 -9.92 -5.64 6.14
CA ASP A 83 -8.84 -6.48 6.62
C ASP A 83 -8.08 -5.68 7.67
N MET A 84 -8.56 -5.72 8.91
CA MET A 84 -7.99 -4.94 10.03
C MET A 84 -6.49 -5.17 10.20
N ALA A 85 -6.01 -6.39 9.94
CA ALA A 85 -4.59 -6.73 10.02
C ALA A 85 -3.76 -6.11 8.89
N ALA A 86 -4.37 -5.80 7.74
CA ALA A 86 -3.73 -5.06 6.66
C ALA A 86 -3.76 -3.54 6.92
N THR A 87 -4.85 -3.01 7.48
CA THR A 87 -4.99 -1.60 7.87
C THR A 87 -3.94 -1.21 8.93
N GLU A 88 -3.77 -2.02 9.98
CA GLU A 88 -2.79 -1.74 11.03
C GLU A 88 -1.33 -1.77 10.51
N ARG A 89 -1.02 -2.67 9.56
CA ARG A 89 0.29 -2.69 8.88
C ARG A 89 0.52 -1.46 7.99
N ALA A 90 -0.52 -0.96 7.33
CA ALA A 90 -0.45 0.25 6.51
C ALA A 90 -0.17 1.52 7.35
N GLU A 91 -0.68 1.58 8.57
CA GLU A 91 -0.45 2.71 9.48
C GLU A 91 0.93 2.65 10.14
N THR A 92 1.40 1.43 10.46
CA THR A 92 2.72 1.19 11.09
C THR A 92 3.90 1.43 10.14
N THR A 93 3.69 1.34 8.83
CA THR A 93 4.73 1.61 7.81
C THR A 93 4.87 3.08 7.44
N THR A 94 4.04 3.96 8.01
CA THR A 94 4.11 5.40 7.78
C THR A 94 5.01 6.04 8.85
N PRO A 95 6.18 6.59 8.50
CA PRO A 95 7.07 7.24 9.47
C PRO A 95 6.41 8.46 10.12
N ASP A 96 6.66 8.67 11.42
CA ASP A 96 6.11 9.79 12.19
C ASP A 96 6.44 11.16 11.58
N SER A 97 7.54 11.27 10.85
CA SER A 97 7.94 12.49 10.15
C SER A 97 6.97 12.94 9.05
N TRP A 98 5.96 12.14 8.71
CA TRP A 98 4.97 12.42 7.66
C TRP A 98 3.54 12.63 8.17
N ARG A 99 3.28 12.49 9.47
CA ARG A 99 1.92 12.67 10.06
C ARG A 99 1.60 14.14 10.41
N ALA A 100 1.97 15.09 9.54
CA ALA A 100 1.67 16.52 9.75
C ALA A 100 0.16 16.80 9.83
#